data_AF-A0A359M244-F1
#
_entry.id   AF-A0A359M244-F1
#
_cell.length_a   1.000
_cell.length_b   1.000
_cell.length_c   1.000
_cell.angle_alpha   90.00
_cell.angle_beta   90.00
_cell.angle_gamma   90.00
#
_symmetry.space_group_name_H-M   'P 1'
#
loop_
_entity.id
_entity.type
_entity.pdbx_description
1 polymer ?
#
loop_
_entity_poly.entity_id
_entity_poly.type
_entity_poly.pdbx_seq_one_letter_code
_entity_poly.pdbx_strand_id
1 'polypeptide(L)'
;RWDESWRRYAGLYRSIWGDLQVVDLVDSLALISPQAEDPKAGMQRLAPAAGGGFRLEGPTGGAAVGESVSFDERSGQVVSMKIGQSISGRVR
;
A
#
# COMPACT_ATOMS: atom_id res chain seq x y z
N ARG A 1 14.15 5.07 6.55
CA ARG A 1 14.38 4.04 7.58
C ARG A 1 13.05 3.35 7.86
N TRP A 2 13.03 2.03 8.05
CA TRP A 2 11.85 1.27 8.44
C TRP A 2 11.39 1.59 9.87
N ASP A 3 10.08 1.56 10.12
CA ASP A 3 9.43 1.75 11.42
C ASP A 3 8.40 0.62 11.63
N GLU A 4 8.58 -0.17 12.69
CA GLU A 4 7.71 -1.33 12.98
C GLU A 4 6.25 -0.95 13.21
N SER A 5 5.97 0.29 13.61
CA SER A 5 4.60 0.75 13.77
C SER A 5 3.82 0.71 12.46
N TRP A 6 4.48 0.77 11.30
CA TRP A 6 3.84 0.73 9.98
C TRP A 6 3.18 -0.60 9.65
N ARG A 7 3.51 -1.68 10.37
CA ARG A 7 2.86 -2.99 10.24
C ARG A 7 1.34 -2.92 10.33
N ARG A 8 0.81 -1.95 11.10
CA ARG A 8 -0.64 -1.72 11.23
C ARG A 8 -1.35 -1.37 9.91
N TYR A 9 -0.61 -0.91 8.90
CA TYR A 9 -1.16 -0.61 7.57
C TYR A 9 -1.43 -1.88 6.74
N ALA A 10 -0.88 -3.04 7.11
CA ALA A 10 -1.10 -4.31 6.41
C ALA A 10 -2.57 -4.74 6.48
N GLY A 11 -3.19 -5.04 5.34
CA GLY A 11 -4.59 -5.47 5.21
C GLY A 11 -5.19 -5.15 3.84
N LEU A 12 -6.48 -5.50 3.67
CA LEU A 12 -7.19 -5.38 2.39
C LEU A 12 -7.82 -3.98 2.23
N TYR A 13 -7.68 -3.41 1.04
CA TYR A 13 -8.25 -2.13 0.66
C TYR A 13 -9.01 -2.25 -0.66
N ARG A 14 -10.19 -1.65 -0.73
CA ARG A 14 -11.07 -1.67 -1.91
C ARG A 14 -11.22 -0.28 -2.52
N SER A 15 -11.10 -0.19 -3.83
CA SER A 15 -11.34 1.02 -4.61
C SER A 15 -12.27 0.74 -5.80
N ILE A 16 -12.53 1.78 -6.60
CA ILE A 16 -13.23 1.62 -7.88
C ILE A 16 -12.44 0.78 -8.90
N TRP A 17 -11.12 0.65 -8.73
CA TRP A 17 -10.23 -0.12 -9.61
C TRP A 17 -10.07 -1.58 -9.17
N GLY A 18 -10.70 -1.95 -8.06
CA GLY A 18 -10.57 -3.27 -7.45
C GLY A 18 -9.85 -3.24 -6.10
N ASP A 19 -9.47 -4.43 -5.67
CA ASP A 19 -8.88 -4.68 -4.36
C ASP A 19 -7.35 -4.69 -4.42
N LEU A 20 -6.73 -4.14 -3.39
CA LEU A 20 -5.30 -4.19 -3.15
C LEU A 20 -5.06 -4.67 -1.72
N GLN A 21 -4.10 -5.57 -1.55
CA GLN A 21 -3.69 -6.05 -0.25
C GLN A 21 -2.33 -5.44 0.09
N VAL A 22 -2.25 -4.73 1.22
CA VAL A 22 -0.97 -4.37 1.83
C VAL A 22 -0.50 -5.58 2.65
N VAL A 23 0.70 -6.07 2.39
CA VAL A 23 1.32 -7.18 3.13
C VAL A 23 2.51 -6.68 3.95
N ASP A 24 2.65 -7.22 5.16
CA ASP A 24 3.80 -7.02 6.04
C ASP A 24 4.90 -8.01 5.65
N LEU A 25 6.10 -7.49 5.40
CA LEU A 25 7.31 -8.25 5.13
C LEU A 25 8.33 -7.97 6.22
N VAL A 26 9.37 -8.79 6.31
CA VAL A 26 10.52 -8.52 7.20
C VAL A 26 11.18 -7.23 6.73
N ASP A 27 10.86 -6.12 7.39
CA ASP A 27 11.35 -4.75 7.18
C ASP A 27 10.78 -3.97 5.98
N SER A 28 9.61 -4.34 5.47
CA SER A 28 8.92 -3.52 4.46
C SER A 28 7.42 -3.80 4.40
N LEU A 29 6.69 -2.92 3.71
CA LEU A 29 5.33 -3.22 3.23
C LEU A 29 5.35 -3.37 1.72
N ALA A 30 4.43 -4.17 1.19
CA ALA A 30 4.20 -4.25 -0.25
C ALA A 30 2.70 -4.26 -0.58
N LEU A 31 2.36 -3.75 -1.76
CA LEU A 31 1.06 -3.94 -2.40
C LEU A 31 1.11 -5.16 -3.31
N ILE A 32 0.08 -5.97 -3.24
CA ILE A 32 -0.21 -7.05 -4.18
C ILE A 32 -1.66 -6.92 -4.65
N SER A 33 -1.95 -7.44 -5.85
CA SER A 33 -3.33 -7.74 -6.23
C SER A 33 -3.71 -9.09 -5.60
N PRO A 34 -4.72 -9.14 -4.71
CA PRO A 34 -5.12 -10.39 -4.07
C PRO A 34 -5.85 -11.36 -5.02
N GLN A 35 -6.23 -10.90 -6.22
CA GLN A 35 -6.87 -11.73 -7.25
C GLN A 35 -5.90 -12.25 -8.31
N ALA A 36 -4.62 -11.87 -8.26
CA ALA A 36 -3.63 -12.34 -9.23
C ALA A 36 -3.30 -13.83 -8.99
N GLU A 37 -3.09 -14.58 -10.09
CA GLU A 37 -2.66 -15.98 -10.05
C GLU A 37 -1.30 -16.15 -9.35
N ASP A 38 -0.35 -15.25 -9.66
CA ASP A 38 0.88 -15.05 -8.90
C ASP A 38 0.89 -13.66 -8.24
N PRO A 39 0.68 -13.56 -6.92
CA PRO A 39 0.72 -12.30 -6.20
C PRO A 39 2.07 -11.57 -6.26
N LYS A 40 3.17 -12.29 -6.56
CA LYS A 40 4.52 -11.69 -6.63
C LYS A 40 4.78 -11.00 -7.96
N ALA A 41 4.13 -11.44 -9.04
CA ALA A 41 4.37 -10.94 -10.39
C ALA A 41 4.10 -9.42 -10.53
N GLY A 42 3.13 -8.90 -9.79
CA GLY A 42 2.77 -7.47 -9.75
C GLY A 42 3.08 -6.77 -8.43
N MET A 43 3.90 -7.38 -7.57
CA MET A 43 4.16 -6.83 -6.24
C MET A 43 4.94 -5.51 -6.31
N GLN A 44 4.46 -4.50 -5.59
CA GLN A 44 5.10 -3.18 -5.49
C GLN A 44 5.44 -2.88 -4.03
N ARG A 45 6.68 -2.52 -3.73
CA ARG A 45 7.13 -2.14 -2.39
C ARG A 45 6.66 -0.73 -2.05
N LEU A 46 6.34 -0.50 -0.78
CA LEU A 46 6.10 0.82 -0.22
C LEU A 46 7.39 1.34 0.41
N ALA A 47 8.12 2.15 -0.35
CA ALA A 47 9.36 2.77 0.09
C ALA A 47 9.08 4.01 0.94
N PRO A 48 9.67 4.15 2.14
CA PRO A 48 9.41 5.31 2.98
C PRO A 48 9.81 6.63 2.32
N ALA A 49 8.92 7.63 2.37
CA ALA A 49 9.17 8.94 1.80
C ALA A 49 9.53 9.98 2.88
N ALA A 50 10.32 10.99 2.50
CA ALA A 50 10.57 12.14 3.38
C ALA A 50 9.27 12.93 3.60
N GLY A 51 8.98 13.31 4.85
CA GLY A 51 7.77 14.06 5.22
C GLY A 51 6.55 13.18 5.61
N GLY A 52 6.72 11.86 5.66
CA GLY A 52 5.67 10.90 6.03
C GLY A 52 5.08 10.18 4.82
N GLY A 53 4.54 8.97 5.06
CA GLY A 53 4.00 8.11 4.01
C GLY A 53 5.07 7.35 3.22
N PHE A 54 4.69 6.92 2.02
CA PHE A 54 5.49 6.03 1.18
C PHE A 54 5.46 6.45 -0.29
N ARG A 55 6.33 5.86 -1.11
CA ARG A 55 6.25 5.83 -2.56
C ARG A 55 6.18 4.39 -3.04
N LEU A 56 5.50 4.17 -4.15
CA LEU A 56 5.49 2.86 -4.80
C LEU A 56 6.79 2.62 -5.57
N GLU A 57 7.44 1.51 -5.28
CA GLU A 57 8.57 0.98 -6.03
C GLU A 57 8.19 -0.38 -6.62
N GLY A 58 8.48 -0.61 -7.90
CA GLY A 58 8.18 -1.89 -8.55
C GLY A 58 9.05 -2.14 -9.76
N PRO A 59 9.23 -3.42 -10.16
CA PRO A 59 10.07 -3.80 -11.30
C PRO A 59 9.51 -3.32 -12.64
N THR A 60 8.18 -3.15 -12.73
CA THR A 60 7.49 -2.65 -13.91
C THR A 60 6.96 -1.25 -13.66
N GLY A 61 7.34 -0.29 -14.51
CA GLY A 61 6.86 1.09 -14.51
C GLY A 61 5.41 1.22 -14.98
N GLY A 62 4.48 0.61 -14.26
CA GLY A 62 3.05 0.93 -14.39
C GLY A 62 2.79 2.37 -13.92
N ALA A 63 1.61 2.92 -14.26
CA ALA A 63 1.24 4.31 -13.96
C ALA A 63 1.36 4.72 -12.47
N ALA A 64 1.45 3.75 -11.55
CA ALA A 64 1.57 4.00 -10.12
C ALA A 64 3.02 4.01 -9.58
N VAL A 65 4.05 3.60 -10.33
CA VAL A 65 5.42 3.62 -9.81
C VAL A 65 5.88 5.06 -9.58
N GLY A 66 6.42 5.33 -8.39
CA GLY A 66 6.79 6.67 -7.95
C GLY A 66 5.64 7.48 -7.33
N GLU A 67 4.39 7.04 -7.46
CA GLU A 67 3.23 7.67 -6.80
C GLU A 67 3.37 7.65 -5.29
N SER A 68 2.89 8.71 -4.65
CA SER A 68 2.83 8.77 -3.19
C SER A 68 1.72 7.86 -2.67
N VAL A 69 1.98 7.25 -1.51
CA VAL A 69 1.03 6.44 -0.77
C VAL A 69 0.91 6.98 0.65
N SER A 70 -0.31 7.25 1.08
CA SER A 70 -0.62 7.68 2.44
C SER A 70 -1.78 6.86 3.01
N PHE A 71 -1.83 6.77 4.33
CA PHE A 71 -2.89 6.06 5.06
C PHE A 71 -3.62 7.06 5.94
N ASP A 72 -4.94 7.02 5.91
CA ASP A 72 -5.76 7.81 6.83
C ASP A 72 -6.15 6.95 8.03
N GLU A 73 -6.00 7.53 9.20
CA GLU A 73 -6.38 6.93 10.47
C GLU A 73 -7.50 7.72 11.12
N ARG A 74 -8.45 7.02 11.71
CA ARG A 74 -9.53 7.60 12.53
C ARG A 74 -9.65 6.80 13.81
N SER A 75 -9.56 7.49 14.95
CA SER A 75 -9.65 6.87 16.28
C SER A 75 -8.67 5.70 16.48
N GLY A 76 -7.44 5.84 15.97
CA GLY A 76 -6.39 4.82 16.07
C GLY A 76 -6.54 3.63 15.11
N GLN A 77 -7.51 3.67 14.19
CA GLN A 77 -7.70 2.63 13.18
C GLN A 77 -7.44 3.17 11.78
N VAL A 78 -6.75 2.38 10.97
CA VAL A 78 -6.57 2.67 9.54
C VAL A 78 -7.91 2.49 8.82
N VAL A 79 -8.37 3.52 8.10
CA VAL A 79 -9.68 3.52 7.44
C VAL A 79 -9.58 3.61 5.92
N SER A 80 -8.51 4.19 5.39
CA SER A 80 -8.28 4.30 3.94
C SER A 80 -6.80 4.36 3.60
N MET A 81 -6.51 4.05 2.35
CA MET A 81 -5.23 4.25 1.69
C MET A 81 -5.45 5.15 0.49
N LYS A 82 -4.57 6.12 0.26
CA LYS A 82 -4.53 6.96 -0.94
C LYS A 82 -3.28 6.63 -1.74
N ILE A 83 -3.41 6.39 -3.04
CA ILE A 83 -2.31 6.21 -4.00
C ILE A 83 -2.46 7.29 -5.07
N GLY A 84 -1.49 8.18 -5.19
CA GLY A 84 -1.59 9.35 -6.06
C GLY A 84 -2.81 10.19 -5.70
N GLN A 85 -3.84 10.21 -6.56
CA GLN A 85 -5.13 10.86 -6.26
C GLN A 85 -6.29 9.89 -5.95
N SER A 86 -6.07 8.58 -6.08
CA SER A 86 -7.09 7.55 -5.84
C SER A 86 -7.19 7.19 -4.37
N ILE A 87 -8.40 7.00 -3.85
CA ILE A 87 -8.66 6.59 -2.46
C ILE A 87 -9.30 5.19 -2.45
N SER A 88 -8.79 4.34 -1.55
CA SER A 88 -9.25 2.97 -1.30
C SER A 88 -9.67 2.82 0.16
N GLY A 89 -10.89 2.31 0.41
CA GLY A 89 -11.38 2.06 1.76
C GLY A 89 -10.82 0.76 2.34
N ARG A 90 -10.45 0.77 3.62
CA ARG A 90 -10.02 -0.43 4.36
C ARG A 90 -11.20 -1.39 4.50
N VAL A 91 -11.02 -2.66 4.12
CA VAL A 91 -12.00 -3.72 4.35
C VAL A 91 -11.86 -4.21 5.80
N ARG A 92 -12.98 -4.35 6.50
CA ARG A 92 -13.08 -4.82 7.89
C ARG A 92 -13.62 -6.24 7.94
#